data_AF-A0A9W8DC80-F1
#
_entry.id   AF-A0A9W8DC80-F1
#
_cell.length_a   1.000
_cell.length_b   1.000
_cell.length_c   1.000
_cell.angle_alpha   90.00
_cell.angle_beta   90.00
_cell.angle_gamma   90.00
#
_symmetry.space_group_name_H-M   'P 1'
#
loop_
_entity.id
_entity.type
_entity.pdbx_description
1 polymer ?
#
loop_
_entity_poly.entity_id
_entity_poly.type
_entity_poly.pdbx_seq_one_letter_code
_entity_poly.pdbx_strand_id
1 'polypeptide(L)'
;MPSTHVSEYEQQRLENIRQNRELLVSLNLIGDSHDYSSSAADNSAHVTGRRQIVKEKKAQRKTSDAEASGDEAEWGGTKRPRSRITAQPSRRSKRLRGESAEPTTPAEDLVIETGDIRGLLSEASLHFTGPVLDSAIRVNGHYTGWVEPAVQERLGLESNSTAAWESQGGGKFSFKDPLGTGKRITKKSVPSGQSVAKYVASKLLKKNPNAYFYRHTEPGVVQWTGDWTDEERDIFLNVARELGCGDKWGLFSTYIPHRVGYQCSNYYRQYVIPAGWVIDDNYHIDSTGHAVYVGKHKRSN
;
A
#
# COMPACT_ATOMS: atom_id res chain seq x y z
N MET A 1 41.74 13.16 -31.58
CA MET A 1 41.31 13.26 -30.17
C MET A 1 39.83 13.63 -30.14
N PRO A 2 38.91 12.67 -29.98
CA PRO A 2 37.48 12.98 -29.90
C PRO A 2 37.16 13.64 -28.56
N SER A 3 36.75 14.91 -28.59
CA SER A 3 36.27 15.65 -27.43
C SER A 3 34.95 15.05 -26.96
N THR A 4 34.96 14.37 -25.81
CA THR A 4 33.76 13.87 -25.15
C THR A 4 33.02 15.06 -24.55
N HIS A 5 32.08 15.61 -25.30
CA HIS A 5 31.17 16.64 -24.81
C HIS A 5 30.20 15.99 -23.82
N VAL A 6 30.55 16.02 -22.53
CA VAL A 6 29.69 15.55 -21.44
C VAL A 6 28.37 16.34 -21.51
N SER A 7 27.25 15.64 -21.51
CA SER A 7 25.93 16.26 -21.59
C SER A 7 25.70 17.20 -20.40
N GLU A 8 24.99 18.31 -20.60
CA GLU A 8 24.58 19.23 -19.52
C GLU A 8 23.90 18.48 -18.36
N TYR A 9 23.15 17.42 -18.68
CA TYR A 9 22.55 16.53 -17.69
C TYR A 9 23.58 15.79 -16.82
N GLU A 10 24.66 15.33 -17.43
CA GLU A 10 25.71 14.57 -16.77
C GLU A 10 26.59 15.48 -15.90
N GLN A 11 26.82 16.72 -16.34
CA GLN A 11 27.41 17.77 -15.51
C GLN A 11 26.55 18.06 -14.27
N GLN A 12 25.23 18.24 -14.45
CA GLN A 12 24.30 18.47 -13.34
C GLN A 12 24.25 17.27 -12.38
N ARG A 13 24.28 16.05 -12.90
CA ARG A 13 24.31 14.83 -12.08
C ARG A 13 25.58 14.76 -11.24
N LEU A 14 26.74 15.07 -11.82
CA LEU A 14 28.02 15.08 -11.10
C LEU A 14 28.09 16.18 -10.04
N GLU A 15 27.53 17.36 -10.33
CA GLU A 15 27.44 18.46 -9.36
C GLU A 15 26.56 18.08 -8.16
N ASN A 16 25.42 17.44 -8.40
CA ASN A 16 24.56 16.94 -7.32
C ASN A 16 25.25 15.87 -6.46
N ILE A 17 26.04 14.98 -7.10
CA ILE A 17 26.84 13.98 -6.38
C ILE A 17 27.89 14.67 -5.50
N ARG A 18 28.54 15.73 -6.00
CA ARG A 18 29.54 16.50 -5.24
C ARG A 18 28.90 17.18 -4.03
N GLN A 19 27.78 17.88 -4.23
CA GLN A 19 27.07 18.59 -3.15
C GLN A 19 26.57 17.63 -2.05
N ASN A 20 26.03 16.48 -2.43
CA ASN A 20 25.62 15.45 -1.47
C ASN A 20 26.81 14.91 -0.68
N ARG A 21 27.97 14.73 -1.32
CA ARG A 21 29.19 14.28 -0.63
C ARG A 21 29.68 15.32 0.37
N GLU A 22 29.73 16.59 -0.02
CA GLU A 22 30.12 17.71 0.86
C GLU A 22 29.18 17.81 2.08
N LEU A 23 27.87 17.64 1.86
CA LEU A 23 26.88 17.65 2.93
C LEU A 23 27.07 16.48 3.91
N LEU A 24 27.34 15.27 3.40
CA LEU A 24 27.60 14.09 4.23
C LEU A 24 28.91 14.21 5.03
N VAL A 25 29.94 14.83 4.46
CA VAL A 25 31.19 15.16 5.17
C VAL A 25 30.94 16.20 6.26
N SER A 26 30.16 17.26 5.97
CA SER A 26 29.82 18.28 6.98
C SER A 26 29.03 17.74 8.18
N LEU A 27 28.33 16.61 7.99
CA LEU A 27 27.55 15.94 9.02
C LEU A 27 28.35 14.84 9.74
N ASN A 28 29.65 14.68 9.46
CA ASN A 28 30.51 13.61 9.97
C ASN A 28 29.96 12.19 9.70
N LEU A 29 29.13 12.01 8.65
CA LEU A 29 28.49 10.73 8.33
C LEU A 29 29.36 9.83 7.44
N ILE A 30 30.39 10.40 6.81
CA ILE A 30 31.37 9.68 6.00
C ILE A 30 32.76 10.16 6.41
N GLY A 31 33.63 9.24 6.84
CA GLY A 31 35.04 9.52 7.09
C GLY A 31 35.79 9.80 5.78
N ASP A 32 36.84 10.62 5.85
CA ASP A 32 37.59 11.18 4.71
C ASP A 32 38.27 10.18 3.76
N SER A 33 38.09 8.88 3.92
CA SER A 33 38.77 7.87 3.10
C SER A 33 37.93 6.62 2.88
N HIS A 34 37.06 6.65 1.87
CA HIS A 34 36.66 5.42 1.19
C HIS A 34 36.35 5.71 -0.29
N ASP A 35 37.38 5.59 -1.12
CA ASP A 35 37.26 5.64 -2.58
C ASP A 35 36.59 4.36 -3.09
N TYR A 36 35.28 4.42 -3.35
CA TYR A 36 34.54 3.42 -4.13
C TYR A 36 34.65 3.71 -5.63
N SER A 37 35.87 3.76 -6.16
CA SER A 37 36.15 4.01 -7.58
C SER A 37 37.01 2.90 -8.20
N SER A 38 36.53 1.66 -8.19
CA SER A 38 37.06 0.62 -9.10
C SER A 38 36.13 -0.60 -9.24
N SER A 39 34.94 -0.47 -9.85
CA SER A 39 34.23 -1.65 -10.38
C SER A 39 33.15 -1.36 -11.44
N ALA A 40 33.26 -0.25 -12.18
CA ALA A 40 32.26 0.13 -13.21
C ALA A 40 32.83 0.06 -14.64
N ALA A 41 33.68 -0.92 -14.91
CA ALA A 41 34.25 -1.16 -16.23
C ALA A 41 34.28 -2.66 -16.55
N ASP A 42 33.12 -3.31 -16.56
CA ASP A 42 32.91 -4.55 -17.32
C ASP A 42 31.41 -4.87 -17.33
N ASN A 43 30.73 -4.49 -18.42
CA ASN A 43 29.54 -5.15 -18.99
C ASN A 43 28.95 -4.25 -20.08
N SER A 44 29.69 -4.15 -21.20
CA SER A 44 29.19 -3.63 -22.47
C SER A 44 29.41 -4.69 -23.54
N ALA A 45 28.49 -5.64 -23.66
CA ALA A 45 28.33 -6.43 -24.89
C ALA A 45 26.96 -7.13 -24.93
N HIS A 46 26.31 -7.03 -26.09
CA HIS A 46 25.16 -7.83 -26.55
C HIS A 46 23.79 -7.63 -25.86
N VAL A 47 22.84 -7.03 -26.59
CA VAL A 47 21.88 -7.76 -27.44
C VAL A 47 21.05 -6.74 -28.23
N THR A 48 21.25 -6.76 -29.55
CA THR A 48 20.47 -6.06 -30.57
C THR A 48 19.20 -6.86 -30.90
N GLY A 49 18.03 -6.21 -30.92
CA GLY A 49 16.77 -6.88 -31.28
C GLY A 49 15.60 -5.92 -31.49
N ARG A 50 15.71 -4.98 -32.44
CA ARG A 50 14.64 -4.03 -32.79
C ARG A 50 13.65 -4.69 -33.76
N ARG A 51 12.54 -5.24 -33.26
CA ARG A 51 11.42 -5.70 -34.10
C ARG A 51 10.62 -4.50 -34.61
N GLN A 52 10.59 -4.35 -35.93
CA GLN A 52 9.71 -3.44 -36.67
C GLN A 52 8.29 -4.01 -36.64
N ILE A 53 7.30 -3.21 -36.22
CA ILE A 53 5.88 -3.49 -36.46
C ILE A 53 5.39 -2.49 -37.50
N VAL A 54 5.01 -3.04 -38.64
CA VAL A 54 4.49 -2.35 -39.84
C VAL A 54 3.11 -1.78 -39.52
N LYS A 55 2.91 -0.49 -39.85
CA LYS A 55 1.61 0.18 -39.84
C LYS A 55 0.90 -0.09 -41.17
N GLU A 56 -0.18 -0.87 -41.15
CA GLU A 56 -1.14 -0.88 -42.26
C GLU A 56 -2.24 0.15 -42.01
N LYS A 57 -2.35 1.12 -42.92
CA LYS A 57 -3.53 1.97 -43.11
C LYS A 57 -4.24 1.49 -44.37
N LYS A 58 -5.54 1.19 -44.27
CA LYS A 58 -6.47 1.40 -45.39
C LYS A 58 -7.80 1.95 -44.88
N ALA A 59 -8.28 2.92 -45.64
CA ALA A 59 -9.44 3.75 -45.43
C ALA A 59 -10.58 3.32 -46.38
N GLN A 60 -11.82 3.62 -46.01
CA GLN A 60 -12.95 4.09 -46.86
C GLN A 60 -14.20 4.20 -45.95
N ARG A 61 -14.76 5.40 -45.69
CA ARG A 61 -15.91 6.08 -46.38
C ARG A 61 -17.17 5.18 -46.43
N LYS A 62 -18.41 5.60 -46.10
CA LYS A 62 -19.08 6.91 -46.21
C LYS A 62 -20.48 6.84 -45.52
N THR A 63 -20.88 7.95 -44.87
CA THR A 63 -22.21 8.64 -44.82
C THR A 63 -23.55 7.90 -44.62
N SER A 64 -24.35 8.38 -43.66
CA SER A 64 -25.63 9.10 -43.93
C SER A 64 -26.18 9.79 -42.66
N ASP A 65 -26.24 11.13 -42.72
CA ASP A 65 -27.34 12.05 -42.40
C ASP A 65 -28.39 11.72 -41.31
N ALA A 66 -28.54 12.63 -40.34
CA ALA A 66 -29.82 13.34 -40.09
C ALA A 66 -29.62 14.50 -39.09
N GLU A 67 -29.98 15.69 -39.55
CA GLU A 67 -30.28 16.94 -38.83
C GLU A 67 -31.51 16.73 -37.90
N ALA A 68 -31.90 17.57 -36.93
CA ALA A 68 -31.83 19.03 -36.84
C ALA A 68 -32.21 19.54 -35.42
N SER A 69 -31.90 20.82 -35.20
CA SER A 69 -32.60 21.85 -34.39
C SER A 69 -32.55 21.72 -32.85
N GLY A 70 -32.41 22.79 -32.06
CA GLY A 70 -32.34 24.23 -32.32
C GLY A 70 -32.79 25.01 -31.05
N ASP A 71 -32.38 26.28 -30.97
CA ASP A 71 -32.75 27.35 -30.02
C ASP A 71 -31.94 27.42 -28.70
N GLU A 72 -30.93 28.28 -28.55
CA GLU A 72 -30.83 29.77 -28.60
C GLU A 72 -31.68 30.53 -27.58
N ALA A 73 -30.99 31.16 -26.61
CA ALA A 73 -31.32 32.51 -26.13
C ALA A 73 -30.08 33.17 -25.49
N GLU A 74 -29.65 34.26 -26.10
CA GLU A 74 -28.65 35.23 -25.66
C GLU A 74 -29.04 35.92 -24.34
N TRP A 75 -28.05 36.35 -23.55
CA TRP A 75 -28.10 37.68 -22.93
C TRP A 75 -26.67 38.22 -22.71
N GLY A 76 -26.42 39.40 -23.27
CA GLY A 76 -25.14 40.09 -23.26
C GLY A 76 -24.84 40.84 -21.97
N GLY A 77 -23.55 41.10 -21.72
CA GLY A 77 -23.06 41.96 -20.65
C GLY A 77 -21.59 42.32 -20.86
N THR A 78 -21.34 43.59 -21.17
CA THR A 78 -20.04 44.15 -21.57
C THR A 78 -19.13 44.51 -20.39
N LYS A 79 -17.85 44.12 -20.56
CA LYS A 79 -16.58 44.80 -20.19
C LYS A 79 -16.29 45.16 -18.72
N ARG A 80 -15.19 44.57 -18.20
CA ARG A 80 -14.02 45.29 -17.61
C ARG A 80 -12.78 44.39 -17.57
N PRO A 81 -11.57 44.89 -17.91
CA PRO A 81 -10.36 44.08 -17.96
C PRO A 81 -9.73 44.00 -16.55
N ARG A 82 -9.54 42.79 -16.03
CA ARG A 82 -8.69 42.55 -14.85
C ARG A 82 -7.37 41.94 -15.30
N SER A 83 -6.31 42.60 -14.90
CA SER A 83 -4.90 42.28 -15.15
C SER A 83 -4.56 40.83 -14.77
N ARG A 84 -3.91 40.14 -15.71
CA ARG A 84 -3.28 38.83 -15.54
C ARG A 84 -2.12 38.94 -14.55
N ILE A 85 -2.26 38.33 -13.38
CA ILE A 85 -1.12 37.81 -12.63
C ILE A 85 -1.09 36.31 -12.91
N THR A 86 -0.25 35.89 -13.85
CA THR A 86 -0.01 34.48 -14.14
C THR A 86 0.99 33.93 -13.13
N ALA A 87 0.49 33.34 -12.04
CA ALA A 87 1.29 32.41 -11.25
C ALA A 87 1.50 31.13 -12.09
N GLN A 88 2.75 30.84 -12.44
CA GLN A 88 3.14 29.63 -13.15
C GLN A 88 2.91 28.41 -12.24
N PRO A 89 2.16 27.38 -12.65
CA PRO A 89 2.08 26.12 -11.92
C PRO A 89 3.39 25.32 -12.09
N SER A 90 4.04 25.01 -10.97
CA SER A 90 5.24 24.16 -10.92
C SER A 90 4.87 22.68 -11.09
N ARG A 91 4.67 22.24 -12.34
CA ARG A 91 4.95 20.87 -12.86
C ARG A 91 4.38 20.76 -14.28
N ARG A 92 5.24 20.96 -15.29
CA ARG A 92 4.93 20.50 -16.64
C ARG A 92 5.03 18.97 -16.68
N SER A 93 3.89 18.31 -16.63
CA SER A 93 3.75 16.92 -17.07
C SER A 93 4.16 16.83 -18.55
N LYS A 94 5.03 15.88 -18.89
CA LYS A 94 5.46 15.59 -20.28
C LYS A 94 4.40 14.85 -21.11
N ARG A 95 3.16 14.65 -20.63
CA ARG A 95 2.12 13.96 -21.42
C ARG A 95 1.68 14.84 -22.59
N LEU A 96 1.82 14.33 -23.81
CA LEU A 96 1.28 14.94 -25.01
C LEU A 96 -0.26 14.97 -24.91
N ARG A 97 -0.85 16.12 -25.25
CA ARG A 97 -2.30 16.31 -25.27
C ARG A 97 -2.89 15.41 -26.36
N GLY A 98 -3.52 14.30 -25.97
CA GLY A 98 -4.14 13.34 -26.88
C GLY A 98 -3.75 11.88 -26.68
N GLU A 99 -2.79 11.57 -25.79
CA GLU A 99 -2.52 10.19 -25.40
C GLU A 99 -3.56 9.71 -24.38
N SER A 100 -4.30 8.67 -24.75
CA SER A 100 -5.14 7.92 -23.82
C SER A 100 -4.28 7.39 -22.66
N ALA A 101 -4.78 7.52 -21.44
CA ALA A 101 -4.12 6.92 -20.29
C ALA A 101 -3.99 5.40 -20.53
N GLU A 102 -2.76 4.88 -20.50
CA GLU A 102 -2.52 3.46 -20.28
C GLU A 102 -3.40 3.01 -19.11
N PRO A 103 -4.15 1.91 -19.23
CA PRO A 103 -4.97 1.42 -18.14
C PRO A 103 -4.04 1.11 -16.96
N THR A 104 -4.05 1.99 -15.96
CA THR A 104 -3.51 1.67 -14.64
C THR A 104 -4.28 0.46 -14.15
N THR A 105 -3.60 -0.68 -14.16
CA THR A 105 -4.06 -1.88 -13.47
C THR A 105 -4.36 -1.50 -12.02
N PRO A 106 -5.57 -1.81 -11.51
CA PRO A 106 -5.84 -1.69 -10.09
C PRO A 106 -4.76 -2.44 -9.32
N ALA A 107 -4.20 -1.83 -8.27
CA ALA A 107 -3.37 -2.51 -7.28
C ALA A 107 -4.24 -3.43 -6.39
N GLU A 108 -5.12 -4.20 -7.03
CA GLU A 108 -5.96 -5.23 -6.45
C GLU A 108 -5.44 -6.54 -7.01
N ASP A 109 -4.91 -7.38 -6.12
CA ASP A 109 -4.49 -8.75 -6.36
C ASP A 109 -3.50 -8.95 -7.52
N LEU A 110 -2.25 -8.55 -7.29
CA LEU A 110 -1.13 -9.30 -7.88
C LEU A 110 -1.08 -10.69 -7.24
N VAL A 111 -2.06 -11.54 -7.61
CA VAL A 111 -1.82 -12.97 -7.67
C VAL A 111 -0.77 -13.11 -8.76
N ILE A 112 0.49 -13.18 -8.36
CA ILE A 112 1.55 -13.67 -9.22
C ILE A 112 1.01 -15.00 -9.74
N GLU A 113 0.79 -15.12 -11.05
CA GLU A 113 0.54 -16.41 -11.68
C GLU A 113 1.74 -17.28 -11.32
N THR A 114 1.55 -18.14 -10.32
CA THR A 114 2.58 -19.02 -9.79
C THR A 114 2.85 -20.06 -10.87
N GLY A 115 3.77 -19.76 -11.77
CA GLY A 115 4.49 -20.78 -12.51
C GLY A 115 5.20 -21.66 -11.50
N ASP A 116 4.59 -22.81 -11.19
CA ASP A 116 5.11 -23.95 -10.44
C ASP A 116 6.18 -23.67 -9.35
N ILE A 117 5.96 -22.65 -8.50
CA ILE A 117 6.86 -22.29 -7.39
C ILE A 117 6.70 -23.24 -6.20
N ARG A 118 5.77 -24.20 -6.26
CA ARG A 118 5.46 -25.12 -5.17
C ARG A 118 6.65 -26.00 -4.77
N GLY A 119 7.62 -26.21 -5.67
CA GLY A 119 8.87 -26.92 -5.37
C GLY A 119 9.91 -26.12 -4.57
N LEU A 120 9.70 -24.82 -4.34
CA LEU A 120 10.63 -23.91 -3.66
C LEU A 120 10.09 -23.37 -2.33
N LEU A 121 8.87 -23.75 -1.94
CA LEU A 121 8.25 -23.35 -0.68
C LEU A 121 8.53 -24.39 0.39
N SER A 122 9.23 -23.98 1.44
CA SER A 122 9.55 -24.81 2.60
C SER A 122 8.58 -24.54 3.75
N GLU A 123 8.18 -25.61 4.44
CA GLU A 123 7.49 -25.49 5.73
C GLU A 123 8.43 -24.85 6.76
N ALA A 124 7.87 -24.17 7.76
CA ALA A 124 8.65 -23.56 8.83
C ALA A 124 9.56 -24.56 9.55
N SER A 125 9.12 -25.82 9.69
CA SER A 125 9.88 -26.91 10.31
C SER A 125 11.18 -27.26 9.56
N LEU A 126 11.20 -27.06 8.24
CA LEU A 126 12.36 -27.32 7.38
C LEU A 126 13.25 -26.08 7.24
N HIS A 127 12.67 -24.89 7.36
CA HIS A 127 13.38 -23.63 7.21
C HIS A 127 14.13 -23.20 8.47
N PHE A 128 13.52 -23.37 9.65
CA PHE A 128 14.08 -22.90 10.91
C PHE A 128 14.80 -24.01 11.67
N THR A 129 15.80 -23.62 12.48
CA THR A 129 16.51 -24.55 13.36
C THR A 129 15.65 -24.89 14.60
N GLY A 130 15.94 -26.04 15.23
CA GLY A 130 15.24 -26.51 16.43
C GLY A 130 15.06 -25.44 17.53
N PRO A 131 16.11 -24.72 17.95
CA PRO A 131 15.99 -23.68 18.98
C PRO A 131 15.01 -22.54 18.63
N VAL A 132 14.92 -22.17 17.35
CA VAL A 132 13.96 -21.17 16.88
C VAL A 132 12.55 -21.72 16.97
N LEU A 133 12.33 -22.95 16.50
CA LEU A 133 11.03 -23.62 16.54
C LEU A 133 10.50 -23.87 17.96
N ASP A 134 11.40 -24.06 18.93
CA ASP A 134 11.06 -24.29 20.33
C ASP A 134 10.66 -23.00 21.06
N SER A 135 11.23 -21.86 20.65
CA SER A 135 10.93 -20.53 21.23
C SER A 135 9.78 -19.81 20.51
N ALA A 136 9.44 -20.23 19.29
CA ALA A 136 8.44 -19.57 18.46
C ALA A 136 7.01 -19.73 19.00
N ILE A 137 6.21 -18.68 18.85
CA ILE A 137 4.78 -18.70 19.14
C ILE A 137 4.07 -19.42 18.00
N ARG A 138 3.25 -20.43 18.30
CA ARG A 138 2.47 -21.15 17.28
C ARG A 138 1.05 -20.60 17.21
N VAL A 139 0.64 -20.15 16.03
CA VAL A 139 -0.71 -19.62 15.79
C VAL A 139 -1.41 -20.39 14.68
N ASN A 140 -2.74 -20.34 14.68
CA ASN A 140 -3.60 -20.98 13.66
C ASN A 140 -4.05 -20.00 12.57
N GLY A 141 -3.50 -18.79 12.54
CA GLY A 141 -3.89 -17.72 11.63
C GLY A 141 -5.19 -17.00 12.02
N HIS A 142 -5.70 -17.20 13.23
CA HIS A 142 -6.93 -16.58 13.71
C HIS A 142 -6.71 -15.78 15.00
N TYR A 143 -7.21 -14.54 14.99
CA TYR A 143 -7.32 -13.68 16.14
C TYR A 143 -8.68 -13.90 16.84
N THR A 144 -8.64 -14.23 18.13
CA THR A 144 -9.83 -14.51 18.94
C THR A 144 -10.25 -13.34 19.82
N GLY A 145 -9.38 -12.34 20.00
CA GLY A 145 -9.66 -11.18 20.83
C GLY A 145 -10.68 -10.20 20.24
N TRP A 146 -10.98 -9.16 21.04
CA TRP A 146 -11.76 -7.99 20.62
C TRP A 146 -10.88 -6.75 20.63
N VAL A 147 -11.48 -5.55 20.61
CA VAL A 147 -10.76 -4.28 20.81
C VAL A 147 -10.10 -4.28 22.19
N GLU A 148 -8.96 -3.62 22.37
CA GLU A 148 -8.34 -3.45 23.68
C GLU A 148 -9.34 -2.86 24.71
N PRO A 149 -9.50 -3.43 25.92
CA PRO A 149 -10.48 -2.96 26.90
C PRO A 149 -10.38 -1.46 27.23
N ALA A 150 -9.17 -0.92 27.33
CA ALA A 150 -8.95 0.51 27.58
C ALA A 150 -9.42 1.40 26.40
N VAL A 151 -9.30 0.92 25.17
CA VAL A 151 -9.83 1.60 23.97
C VAL A 151 -11.35 1.48 23.93
N GLN A 152 -11.92 0.34 24.33
CA GLN A 152 -13.36 0.15 24.38
C GLN A 152 -14.02 1.16 25.31
N GLU A 153 -13.50 1.31 26.53
CA GLU A 153 -14.03 2.25 27.52
C GLU A 153 -13.94 3.70 27.03
N ARG A 154 -12.76 4.11 26.53
CA ARG A 154 -12.55 5.48 26.04
C ARG A 154 -13.44 5.86 24.87
N LEU A 155 -13.73 4.93 23.97
CA LEU A 155 -14.52 5.18 22.76
C LEU A 155 -16.00 4.78 22.90
N GLY A 156 -16.39 4.21 24.05
CA GLY A 156 -17.74 3.67 24.28
C GLY A 156 -18.09 2.60 23.25
N LEU A 157 -17.20 1.64 23.04
CA LEU A 157 -17.41 0.49 22.17
C LEU A 157 -18.01 -0.67 22.95
N GLU A 158 -18.83 -1.46 22.28
CA GLU A 158 -19.43 -2.65 22.85
C GLU A 158 -18.39 -3.74 23.12
N SER A 159 -18.68 -4.56 24.13
CA SER A 159 -17.82 -5.65 24.62
C SER A 159 -17.55 -6.77 23.60
N ASN A 160 -18.39 -6.91 22.57
CA ASN A 160 -18.27 -7.95 21.57
C ASN A 160 -18.82 -7.54 20.20
N SER A 161 -18.47 -8.30 19.16
CA SER A 161 -18.86 -8.02 17.78
C SER A 161 -20.36 -8.03 17.54
N THR A 162 -21.08 -8.93 18.22
CA THR A 162 -22.52 -9.12 18.04
C THR A 162 -23.28 -7.92 18.59
N ALA A 163 -22.96 -7.49 19.81
CA ALA A 163 -23.51 -6.30 20.43
C ALA A 163 -23.19 -5.02 19.65
N ALA A 164 -21.95 -4.89 19.15
CA ALA A 164 -21.56 -3.78 18.28
C ALA A 164 -22.38 -3.71 16.98
N TRP A 165 -22.71 -4.87 16.41
CA TRP A 165 -23.50 -4.96 15.19
C TRP A 165 -24.99 -4.66 15.43
N GLU A 166 -25.56 -5.24 16.49
CA GLU A 166 -26.97 -5.11 16.84
C GLU A 166 -27.33 -3.69 17.28
N SER A 167 -26.49 -3.06 18.12
CA SER A 167 -26.70 -1.69 18.62
C SER A 167 -26.66 -0.63 17.51
N GLN A 168 -25.92 -0.88 16.42
CA GLN A 168 -25.75 0.05 15.30
C GLN A 168 -26.71 -0.24 14.12
N GLY A 169 -27.89 -0.77 14.44
CA GLY A 169 -29.02 -0.94 13.51
C GLY A 169 -29.13 -2.31 12.85
N GLY A 170 -28.20 -3.25 13.12
CA GLY A 170 -28.25 -4.59 12.55
C GLY A 170 -28.26 -4.63 11.02
N GLY A 171 -28.54 -5.81 10.46
CA GLY A 171 -28.68 -6.05 9.01
C GLY A 171 -27.71 -7.09 8.44
N LYS A 172 -27.74 -7.26 7.10
CA LYS A 172 -26.84 -8.16 6.37
C LYS A 172 -25.60 -7.38 5.92
N PHE A 173 -24.43 -7.71 6.48
CA PHE A 173 -23.17 -7.16 6.00
C PHE A 173 -22.99 -7.50 4.51
N SER A 174 -22.71 -6.48 3.70
CA SER A 174 -22.40 -6.64 2.29
C SER A 174 -21.13 -5.88 1.98
N PHE A 175 -20.20 -6.50 1.27
CA PHE A 175 -18.98 -5.83 0.83
C PHE A 175 -19.27 -4.62 -0.08
N LYS A 176 -20.39 -4.66 -0.82
CA LYS A 176 -20.83 -3.58 -1.72
C LYS A 176 -21.44 -2.39 -0.95
N ASP A 177 -21.92 -2.65 0.26
CA ASP A 177 -22.57 -1.66 1.12
C ASP A 177 -22.20 -1.94 2.58
N PRO A 178 -20.96 -1.62 2.96
CA PRO A 178 -20.45 -1.92 4.29
C PRO A 178 -21.17 -1.13 5.39
N LEU A 179 -21.86 -0.04 5.04
CA LEU A 179 -22.67 0.75 5.99
C LEU A 179 -24.08 0.18 6.17
N GLY A 180 -24.59 -0.59 5.19
CA GLY A 180 -25.97 -1.10 5.19
C GLY A 180 -27.01 -0.04 4.81
N THR A 181 -26.62 0.96 4.01
CA THR A 181 -27.47 2.10 3.63
C THR A 181 -28.26 1.90 2.33
N GLY A 182 -28.04 0.79 1.63
CA GLY A 182 -28.56 0.50 0.30
C GLY A 182 -27.96 1.34 -0.82
N LYS A 183 -27.01 2.25 -0.51
CA LYS A 183 -26.44 3.21 -1.47
C LYS A 183 -24.94 2.99 -1.64
N ARG A 184 -24.48 2.90 -2.89
CA ARG A 184 -23.05 2.84 -3.20
C ARG A 184 -22.41 4.20 -2.96
N ILE A 185 -21.42 4.25 -2.06
CA ILE A 185 -20.62 5.47 -1.84
C ILE A 185 -19.70 5.68 -3.04
N THR A 186 -19.70 6.89 -3.58
CA THR A 186 -18.85 7.29 -4.71
C THR A 186 -17.88 8.37 -4.30
N LYS A 187 -16.83 8.62 -5.08
CA LYS A 187 -15.87 9.70 -4.80
C LYS A 187 -16.54 11.09 -4.71
N LYS A 188 -17.68 11.29 -5.37
CA LYS A 188 -18.46 12.54 -5.31
C LYS A 188 -19.16 12.75 -3.96
N SER A 189 -19.46 11.68 -3.23
CA SER A 189 -20.13 11.73 -1.93
C SER A 189 -19.16 11.79 -0.74
N VAL A 190 -17.85 11.91 -1.00
CA VAL A 190 -16.80 11.92 0.02
C VAL A 190 -16.17 13.32 0.08
N PRO A 191 -15.85 13.85 1.28
CA PRO A 191 -15.17 15.13 1.41
C PRO A 191 -13.86 15.20 0.60
N SER A 192 -13.56 16.38 0.05
CA SER A 192 -12.34 16.61 -0.71
C SER A 192 -11.09 16.23 0.11
N GLY A 193 -10.16 15.49 -0.50
CA GLY A 193 -8.94 15.03 0.15
C GLY A 193 -9.04 13.70 0.90
N GLN A 194 -10.24 13.12 1.07
CA GLN A 194 -10.39 11.78 1.67
C GLN A 194 -10.55 10.68 0.61
N SER A 195 -9.96 9.51 0.87
CA SER A 195 -10.25 8.32 0.08
C SER A 195 -11.59 7.73 0.49
N VAL A 196 -12.31 7.13 -0.47
CA VAL A 196 -13.58 6.46 -0.21
C VAL A 196 -13.44 5.40 0.89
N ALA A 197 -12.36 4.61 0.84
CA ALA A 197 -12.08 3.59 1.84
C ALA A 197 -11.87 4.17 3.25
N LYS A 198 -11.12 5.27 3.39
CA LYS A 198 -10.92 5.94 4.69
C LYS A 198 -12.23 6.53 5.21
N TYR A 199 -13.00 7.19 4.34
CA TYR A 199 -14.29 7.75 4.72
C TYR A 199 -15.26 6.67 5.21
N VAL A 200 -15.41 5.57 4.46
CA VAL A 200 -16.27 4.45 4.84
C VAL A 200 -15.81 3.84 6.17
N ALA A 201 -14.52 3.54 6.30
CA ALA A 201 -13.97 2.98 7.54
C ALA A 201 -14.21 3.91 8.74
N SER A 202 -14.12 5.24 8.57
CA SER A 202 -14.38 6.21 9.65
C SER A 202 -15.78 6.11 10.25
N LYS A 203 -16.78 5.73 9.42
CA LYS A 203 -18.17 5.54 9.85
C LYS A 203 -18.43 4.20 10.50
N LEU A 204 -17.47 3.27 10.44
CA LEU A 204 -17.60 1.92 10.96
C LEU A 204 -17.05 1.76 12.38
N LEU A 205 -16.51 2.80 13.02
CA LEU A 205 -15.89 2.69 14.36
C LEU A 205 -16.73 1.90 15.36
N LYS A 206 -18.02 2.22 15.50
CA LYS A 206 -18.92 1.55 16.45
C LYS A 206 -19.52 0.24 15.93
N LYS A 207 -19.68 0.10 14.61
CA LYS A 207 -20.39 -1.04 13.98
C LYS A 207 -19.45 -2.19 13.59
N ASN A 208 -18.27 -1.86 13.08
CA ASN A 208 -17.22 -2.79 12.70
C ASN A 208 -15.86 -2.14 13.04
N PRO A 209 -15.44 -2.20 14.32
CA PRO A 209 -14.18 -1.61 14.76
C PRO A 209 -12.97 -2.13 13.98
N ASN A 210 -12.98 -3.41 13.58
CA ASN A 210 -11.91 -3.99 12.76
C ASN A 210 -11.70 -3.20 11.45
N ALA A 211 -12.77 -2.82 10.75
CA ALA A 211 -12.66 -2.05 9.52
C ALA A 211 -12.12 -0.64 9.74
N TYR A 212 -12.47 -0.01 10.88
CA TYR A 212 -11.96 1.30 11.27
C TYR A 212 -10.46 1.23 11.56
N PHE A 213 -10.07 0.39 12.53
CA PHE A 213 -8.70 0.30 13.04
C PHE A 213 -7.72 -0.30 12.03
N TYR A 214 -8.22 -0.98 10.99
CA TYR A 214 -7.38 -1.41 9.88
C TYR A 214 -6.70 -0.23 9.17
N ARG A 215 -7.31 0.98 9.20
CA ARG A 215 -6.85 2.15 8.44
C ARG A 215 -6.64 3.41 9.26
N HIS A 216 -7.15 3.45 10.49
CA HIS A 216 -7.09 4.61 11.36
C HIS A 216 -6.63 4.19 12.75
N THR A 217 -5.85 5.05 13.39
CA THR A 217 -5.66 5.04 14.83
C THR A 217 -6.91 5.57 15.51
N GLU A 218 -6.92 5.53 16.84
CA GLU A 218 -7.95 6.17 17.62
C GLU A 218 -8.11 7.67 17.25
N PRO A 219 -9.34 8.22 17.34
CA PRO A 219 -9.57 9.64 17.10
C PRO A 219 -8.64 10.52 17.94
N GLY A 220 -7.88 11.40 17.28
CA GLY A 220 -6.93 12.31 17.93
C GLY A 220 -5.52 11.73 18.14
N VAL A 221 -5.33 10.43 17.94
CA VAL A 221 -4.01 9.79 18.01
C VAL A 221 -3.33 9.83 16.64
N VAL A 222 -2.09 10.31 16.60
CA VAL A 222 -1.29 10.35 15.36
C VAL A 222 -0.79 8.95 15.03
N GLN A 223 -0.90 8.57 13.76
CA GLN A 223 -0.33 7.33 13.24
C GLN A 223 1.17 7.47 13.02
N TRP A 224 1.94 6.50 13.48
CA TRP A 224 3.38 6.44 13.20
C TRP A 224 3.67 5.71 11.90
N THR A 225 4.56 6.28 11.09
CA THR A 225 4.97 5.72 9.78
C THR A 225 6.43 5.24 9.75
N GLY A 226 7.15 5.37 10.87
CA GLY A 226 8.54 4.92 10.99
C GLY A 226 8.68 3.42 11.18
N ASP A 227 9.94 3.00 11.35
CA ASP A 227 10.32 1.61 11.61
C ASP A 227 9.72 1.08 12.91
N TRP A 228 9.66 -0.25 13.05
CA TRP A 228 9.17 -0.91 14.25
C TRP A 228 10.26 -0.93 15.32
N THR A 229 9.90 -0.47 16.51
CA THR A 229 10.77 -0.50 17.70
C THR A 229 10.73 -1.87 18.37
N ASP A 230 11.72 -2.13 19.22
CA ASP A 230 11.81 -3.37 19.99
C ASP A 230 10.65 -3.49 20.99
N GLU A 231 10.22 -2.37 21.58
CA GLU A 231 9.07 -2.32 22.49
C GLU A 231 7.76 -2.66 21.75
N GLU A 232 7.56 -2.13 20.55
CA GLU A 232 6.38 -2.44 19.72
C GLU A 232 6.36 -3.90 19.29
N ARG A 233 7.53 -4.47 18.97
CA ARG A 233 7.65 -5.91 18.68
C ARG A 233 7.24 -6.73 19.88
N ASP A 234 7.73 -6.40 21.08
CA ASP A 234 7.46 -7.18 22.28
C ASP A 234 5.97 -7.16 22.62
N ILE A 235 5.31 -6.00 22.48
CA ILE A 235 3.84 -5.89 22.58
C ILE A 235 3.16 -6.76 21.51
N PHE A 236 3.60 -6.68 20.25
CA PHE A 236 3.04 -7.49 19.16
C PHE A 236 3.09 -8.98 19.48
N LEU A 237 4.23 -9.48 19.93
CA LEU A 237 4.43 -10.90 20.25
C LEU A 237 3.62 -11.31 21.49
N ASN A 238 3.48 -10.45 22.49
CA ASN A 238 2.65 -10.71 23.66
C ASN A 238 1.17 -10.85 23.28
N VAL A 239 0.64 -9.93 22.47
CA VAL A 239 -0.74 -9.98 21.99
C VAL A 239 -0.96 -11.24 21.13
N ALA A 240 -0.01 -11.56 20.24
CA ALA A 240 -0.09 -12.77 19.42
C ALA A 240 -0.10 -14.06 20.26
N ARG A 241 0.64 -14.08 21.38
CA ARG A 241 0.66 -15.22 22.31
C ARG A 241 -0.65 -15.40 23.04
N GLU A 242 -1.28 -14.30 23.47
CA GLU A 242 -2.49 -14.33 24.29
C GLU A 242 -3.77 -14.51 23.46
N LEU A 243 -3.88 -13.82 22.32
CA LEU A 243 -5.12 -13.70 21.54
C LEU A 243 -5.03 -14.31 20.14
N GLY A 244 -3.86 -14.85 19.77
CA GLY A 244 -3.57 -15.30 18.42
C GLY A 244 -3.32 -14.13 17.45
N CYS A 245 -2.98 -14.45 16.20
CA CYS A 245 -2.86 -13.47 15.12
C CYS A 245 -3.01 -14.17 13.76
N GLY A 246 -3.05 -13.40 12.67
CA GLY A 246 -3.19 -13.89 11.29
C GLY A 246 -4.41 -13.33 10.55
N ASP A 247 -5.43 -12.89 11.28
CA ASP A 247 -6.59 -12.18 10.74
C ASP A 247 -7.00 -10.99 11.64
N LYS A 248 -8.09 -10.30 11.26
CA LYS A 248 -8.70 -9.17 12.01
C LYS A 248 -7.68 -8.14 12.53
N TRP A 249 -6.73 -7.78 11.66
CA TRP A 249 -5.62 -6.90 12.01
C TRP A 249 -6.02 -5.53 12.57
N GLY A 250 -7.21 -5.03 12.25
CA GLY A 250 -7.71 -3.80 12.86
C GLY A 250 -7.94 -3.97 14.36
N LEU A 251 -8.57 -5.06 14.80
CA LEU A 251 -8.75 -5.32 16.23
C LEU A 251 -7.40 -5.55 16.92
N PHE A 252 -6.54 -6.36 16.30
CA PHE A 252 -5.19 -6.62 16.80
C PHE A 252 -4.39 -5.33 17.03
N SER A 253 -4.45 -4.38 16.08
CA SER A 253 -3.71 -3.12 16.19
C SER A 253 -4.14 -2.22 17.35
N THR A 254 -5.30 -2.47 17.98
CA THR A 254 -5.74 -1.66 19.12
C THR A 254 -4.86 -1.82 20.35
N TYR A 255 -4.11 -2.91 20.46
CA TYR A 255 -3.15 -3.16 21.54
C TYR A 255 -1.77 -2.54 21.27
N ILE A 256 -1.52 -2.03 20.07
CA ILE A 256 -0.22 -1.47 19.67
C ILE A 256 -0.42 0.03 19.39
N PRO A 257 -0.03 0.91 20.34
CA PRO A 257 -0.22 2.33 20.20
C PRO A 257 0.33 2.87 18.87
N HIS A 258 -0.36 3.86 18.29
CA HIS A 258 0.04 4.55 17.05
C HIS A 258 0.12 3.70 15.77
N ARG A 259 -0.08 2.37 15.85
CA ARG A 259 -0.12 1.47 14.70
C ARG A 259 -1.54 1.20 14.26
N VAL A 260 -1.69 0.86 12.98
CA VAL A 260 -2.97 0.46 12.39
C VAL A 260 -2.88 -0.93 11.79
N GLY A 261 -4.03 -1.56 11.55
CA GLY A 261 -4.07 -2.98 11.17
C GLY A 261 -3.31 -3.31 9.89
N TYR A 262 -3.31 -2.45 8.87
CA TYR A 262 -2.51 -2.75 7.67
C TYR A 262 -1.01 -2.82 7.97
N GLN A 263 -0.51 -1.99 8.89
CA GLN A 263 0.90 -2.01 9.30
C GLN A 263 1.22 -3.28 10.07
N CYS A 264 0.34 -3.69 10.99
CA CYS A 264 0.49 -4.95 11.72
C CYS A 264 0.51 -6.15 10.77
N SER A 265 -0.41 -6.19 9.80
CA SER A 265 -0.46 -7.27 8.80
C SER A 265 0.78 -7.33 7.92
N ASN A 266 1.36 -6.17 7.62
CA ASN A 266 2.56 -6.08 6.80
C ASN A 266 3.79 -6.49 7.61
N TYR A 267 3.90 -6.01 8.85
CA TYR A 267 4.96 -6.38 9.78
C TYR A 267 5.00 -7.88 10.03
N TYR A 268 3.82 -8.47 10.21
CA TYR A 268 3.65 -9.90 10.38
C TYR A 268 4.28 -10.72 9.25
N ARG A 269 3.94 -10.38 7.99
CA ARG A 269 4.43 -11.12 6.81
C ARG A 269 5.89 -10.83 6.48
N GLN A 270 6.35 -9.60 6.71
CA GLN A 270 7.69 -9.16 6.29
C GLN A 270 8.78 -9.44 7.31
N TYR A 271 8.44 -9.48 8.60
CA TYR A 271 9.43 -9.58 9.67
C TYR A 271 9.11 -10.71 10.64
N VAL A 272 7.88 -10.80 11.15
CA VAL A 272 7.55 -11.73 12.23
C VAL A 272 7.64 -13.20 11.80
N ILE A 273 7.01 -13.55 10.67
CA ILE A 273 7.08 -14.92 10.13
C ILE A 273 8.50 -15.23 9.63
N PRO A 274 9.15 -14.39 8.79
CA PRO A 274 10.51 -14.66 8.33
C PRO A 274 11.56 -14.79 9.44
N ALA A 275 11.40 -14.06 10.55
CA ALA A 275 12.30 -14.17 11.70
C ALA A 275 12.06 -15.43 12.55
N GLY A 276 10.98 -16.16 12.31
CA GLY A 276 10.60 -17.35 13.07
C GLY A 276 10.07 -17.04 14.48
N TRP A 277 9.69 -15.78 14.78
CA TRP A 277 9.08 -15.44 16.08
C TRP A 277 7.67 -16.01 16.22
N VAL A 278 6.96 -16.12 15.10
CA VAL A 278 5.64 -16.74 15.02
C VAL A 278 5.63 -17.77 13.89
N ILE A 279 5.16 -18.97 14.18
CA ILE A 279 4.89 -20.02 13.18
C ILE A 279 3.39 -20.08 12.91
N ASP A 280 3.03 -19.90 11.65
CA ASP A 280 1.67 -19.97 11.14
C ASP A 280 1.64 -20.91 9.93
N ASP A 281 0.93 -22.02 10.06
CA ASP A 281 0.85 -23.06 9.02
C ASP A 281 0.22 -22.54 7.71
N ASN A 282 -0.46 -21.38 7.74
CA ASN A 282 -1.00 -20.78 6.53
C ASN A 282 0.06 -20.12 5.64
N TYR A 283 1.32 -20.05 6.11
CA TYR A 283 2.45 -19.49 5.39
C TYR A 283 3.59 -20.49 5.23
N HIS A 284 4.19 -20.50 4.05
CA HIS A 284 5.45 -21.18 3.78
C HIS A 284 6.54 -20.15 3.52
N ILE A 285 7.80 -20.55 3.70
CA ILE A 285 8.95 -19.69 3.42
C ILE A 285 9.54 -20.06 2.06
N ASP A 286 9.71 -19.06 1.20
CA ASP A 286 10.41 -19.26 -0.06
C ASP A 286 11.94 -19.38 0.13
N SER A 287 12.66 -19.75 -0.93
CA SER A 287 14.12 -19.89 -0.88
C SER A 287 14.87 -18.57 -0.56
N THR A 288 14.19 -17.43 -0.66
CA THR A 288 14.74 -16.11 -0.33
C THR A 288 14.42 -15.66 1.10
N GLY A 289 13.65 -16.45 1.85
CA GLY A 289 13.25 -16.14 3.23
C GLY A 289 11.95 -15.37 3.36
N HIS A 290 11.20 -15.13 2.28
CA HIS A 290 9.92 -14.43 2.36
C HIS A 290 8.76 -15.38 2.69
N ALA A 291 7.82 -14.87 3.50
CA ALA A 291 6.60 -15.59 3.82
C ALA A 291 5.59 -15.51 2.66
N VAL A 292 5.19 -16.66 2.15
CA VAL A 292 4.20 -16.84 1.08
C VAL A 292 2.95 -17.51 1.66
N TYR A 293 1.81 -16.87 1.50
CA TYR A 293 0.53 -17.42 1.96
C TYR A 293 0.10 -18.58 1.06
N VAL A 294 -0.06 -19.77 1.63
CA VAL A 294 -0.41 -21.01 0.89
C VAL A 294 -1.88 -21.39 1.02
N GLY A 295 -2.66 -20.66 1.82
CA GLY A 295 -4.07 -20.92 2.05
C GLY A 295 -4.36 -21.40 3.47
N LYS A 296 -5.64 -21.55 3.78
CA LYS A 296 -6.08 -21.98 5.12
C LYS A 296 -5.79 -23.46 5.31
N HIS A 297 -4.81 -23.79 6.15
CA HIS A 297 -4.66 -25.13 6.67
C HIS A 297 -5.79 -25.39 7.67
N LYS A 298 -6.75 -26.22 7.28
CA LYS A 298 -7.65 -26.84 8.25
C LYS A 298 -6.80 -27.83 9.03
N ARG A 299 -6.32 -27.47 10.22
CA ARG A 299 -5.90 -28.49 11.18
C ARG A 299 -7.14 -29.35 11.45
N SER A 300 -7.11 -30.59 11.00
CA SER A 300 -8.06 -31.60 11.47
C SER A 300 -7.80 -31.73 12.97
N ASN A 301 -8.75 -31.26 13.79
CA ASN A 301 -8.79 -31.63 15.21
C ASN A 301 -8.83 -33.14 15.35
#